data_AF-A4G880-F1
#
_entry.id   AF-A4G880-F1
#
_cell.length_a   1.000
_cell.length_b   1.000
_cell.length_c   1.000
_cell.angle_alpha   90.00
_cell.angle_beta   90.00
_cell.angle_gamma   90.00
#
_symmetry.space_group_name_H-M   'P 1'
#
loop_
_entity.id
_entity.type
_entity.pdbx_description
1 polymer ?
#
loop_
_entity_poly.entity_id
_entity_poly.type
_entity_poly.pdbx_seq_one_letter_code
_entity_poly.pdbx_strand_id
1 'polypeptide(L)'
;MRLIELLRVLRFGIVGLTAAAVHYWVVIALVELLHIAPLQANAGGFIVAFWVSYFGHRHWTFSDAVATHVQGAHPSFLRFLLVAVLGFCMNELLFYLLLRYAGWPYYLALAVVVFTVAVLTYVLSRLWAFRRAAH
;
A
#
# COMPACT_ATOMS: atom_id res chain seq x y z
N MET A 1 8.51 -20.66 -16.70
CA MET A 1 8.39 -19.18 -16.72
C MET A 1 7.07 -18.65 -16.13
N ARG A 2 5.87 -19.11 -16.52
CA ARG A 2 4.58 -18.55 -16.02
C ARG A 2 4.28 -18.72 -14.52
N LEU A 3 4.75 -19.80 -13.87
CA LEU A 3 4.45 -20.07 -12.45
C LEU A 3 5.19 -19.13 -11.48
N ILE A 4 6.43 -18.74 -11.83
CA ILE A 4 7.30 -17.90 -11.00
C ILE A 4 6.80 -16.44 -10.99
N GLU A 5 6.32 -15.95 -12.14
CA GLU A 5 5.65 -14.65 -12.26
C GLU A 5 4.36 -14.59 -11.45
N LEU A 6 3.52 -15.64 -11.53
CA LEU A 6 2.29 -15.73 -10.75
C LEU A 6 2.57 -15.70 -9.24
N LEU A 7 3.57 -16.45 -8.77
CA LEU A 7 3.98 -16.45 -7.37
C LEU A 7 4.51 -15.09 -6.90
N ARG A 8 5.22 -14.33 -7.75
CA ARG A 8 5.65 -12.95 -7.43
C ARG A 8 4.47 -12.00 -7.29
N VAL A 9 3.50 -12.05 -8.20
CA VAL A 9 2.29 -11.23 -8.13
C VAL A 9 1.47 -11.57 -6.89
N LEU A 10 1.35 -12.85 -6.55
CA LEU A 10 0.68 -13.30 -5.32
C LEU A 10 1.40 -12.83 -4.06
N ARG A 11 2.72 -13.01 -3.95
CA ARG A 11 3.52 -12.49 -2.82
C ARG A 11 3.39 -10.98 -2.69
N PHE A 12 3.43 -10.25 -3.80
CA PHE A 12 3.24 -8.80 -3.82
C PHE A 12 1.85 -8.42 -3.30
N GLY A 13 0.80 -9.11 -3.77
CA GLY A 13 -0.57 -8.92 -3.30
C GLY A 13 -0.73 -9.19 -1.80
N ILE A 14 -0.14 -10.28 -1.28
CA ILE A 14 -0.20 -10.62 0.14
C ILE A 14 0.46 -9.53 0.99
N VAL A 15 1.68 -9.09 0.63
CA VAL A 15 2.36 -8.01 1.36
C VAL A 15 1.52 -6.72 1.34
N GLY A 16 0.93 -6.38 0.20
CA GLY A 16 0.03 -5.23 0.08
C GLY A 16 -1.21 -5.33 0.96
N LEU A 17 -1.88 -6.49 0.97
CA LEU A 17 -3.03 -6.74 1.84
C LEU A 17 -2.66 -6.70 3.33
N THR A 18 -1.51 -7.26 3.71
CA THR A 18 -1.03 -7.20 5.09
C THR A 18 -0.75 -5.76 5.50
N ALA A 19 -0.10 -4.96 4.65
CA ALA A 19 0.14 -3.54 4.92
C ALA A 19 -1.17 -2.76 5.05
N ALA A 20 -2.16 -3.02 4.19
CA ALA A 20 -3.48 -2.38 4.25
C ALA A 20 -4.25 -2.76 5.53
N ALA A 21 -4.20 -4.03 5.95
CA ALA A 21 -4.79 -4.46 7.21
C ALA A 21 -4.13 -3.79 8.41
N VAL A 22 -2.79 -3.73 8.44
CA VAL A 22 -2.04 -3.02 9.49
C VAL A 22 -2.41 -1.54 9.50
N HIS A 23 -2.49 -0.88 8.34
CA HIS A 23 -2.94 0.51 8.24
C HIS A 23 -4.28 0.68 8.95
N TYR A 24 -5.28 -0.09 8.54
CA TYR A 24 -6.65 0.03 9.07
C TYR A 24 -6.70 -0.13 10.59
N TRP A 25 -6.05 -1.17 11.12
CA TRP A 25 -6.03 -1.43 12.56
C TRP A 25 -5.24 -0.39 13.35
N VAL A 26 -4.13 0.11 12.81
CA VAL A 26 -3.36 1.18 13.47
C VAL A 26 -4.18 2.46 13.53
N VAL A 27 -4.89 2.84 12.47
CA VAL A 27 -5.76 4.02 12.49
C VAL A 27 -6.84 3.88 13.57
N ILE A 28 -7.52 2.73 13.63
CA ILE A 28 -8.52 2.46 14.68
C ILE A 28 -7.88 2.56 16.06
N ALA A 29 -6.72 1.93 16.27
CA ALA A 29 -6.04 1.99 17.56
C ALA A 29 -5.64 3.42 17.95
N LEU A 30 -5.16 4.23 17.02
CA LEU A 30 -4.81 5.63 17.27
C LEU A 30 -6.04 6.49 17.60
N VAL A 31 -7.19 6.23 16.96
CA VAL A 31 -8.43 6.95 17.24
C VAL A 31 -9.04 6.50 18.57
N GLU A 32 -9.19 5.19 18.79
CA GLU A 32 -9.92 4.65 19.94
C GLU A 32 -9.10 4.66 21.24
N LEU A 33 -7.78 4.41 21.18
CA LEU A 33 -6.94 4.34 22.38
C LEU A 33 -6.30 5.69 22.71
N LEU A 34 -5.87 6.43 21.69
CA LEU A 34 -5.12 7.68 21.85
C LEU A 34 -5.97 8.92 21.55
N HIS A 35 -7.24 8.76 21.16
CA HIS A 35 -8.18 9.86 20.88
C HIS A 35 -7.64 10.86 19.84
N ILE A 36 -6.78 10.39 18.93
CA ILE A 36 -6.21 11.20 17.86
C ILE A 36 -7.29 11.44 16.80
N ALA A 37 -7.32 12.64 16.22
CA ALA A 37 -8.29 12.96 15.17
C ALA A 37 -8.13 12.00 13.97
N PRO A 38 -9.21 11.53 13.33
CA PRO A 38 -9.14 10.50 12.28
C PRO A 38 -8.17 10.78 11.14
N LEU A 39 -8.05 12.04 10.69
CA LEU A 39 -7.07 12.44 9.66
C LEU A 39 -5.62 12.23 10.12
N GLN A 40 -5.30 12.69 11.33
CA GLN A 40 -3.96 12.54 11.91
C GLN A 40 -3.63 11.05 12.16
N ALA A 41 -4.63 10.29 12.61
CA ALA A 41 -4.52 8.85 12.76
C ALA A 41 -4.26 8.16 11.40
N ASN A 42 -4.90 8.60 10.32
CA ASN A 42 -4.67 8.07 8.97
C ASN A 42 -3.22 8.25 8.50
N ALA A 43 -2.63 9.42 8.77
CA ALA A 43 -1.20 9.67 8.52
C ALA A 43 -0.29 8.75 9.35
N GLY A 44 -0.60 8.56 10.64
CA GLY A 44 0.14 7.63 11.50
C GLY A 44 0.05 6.17 11.01
N GLY A 45 -1.15 5.73 10.62
CA GLY A 45 -1.39 4.41 10.04
C GLY A 45 -0.60 4.19 8.76
N PHE A 46 -0.53 5.19 7.88
CA PHE A 46 0.27 5.12 6.65
C PHE A 46 1.75 4.92 6.94
N ILE A 47 2.33 5.63 7.91
CA ILE A 47 3.75 5.49 8.25
C ILE A 47 4.05 4.05 8.66
N VAL A 48 3.23 3.46 9.54
CA VAL A 48 3.42 2.08 10.00
C VAL A 48 3.25 1.10 8.83
N ALA A 49 2.19 1.26 8.03
CA ALA A 49 1.91 0.40 6.88
C ALA A 49 3.00 0.48 5.80
N PHE A 50 3.57 1.66 5.58
CA PHE A 50 4.70 1.87 4.67
C PHE A 50 5.91 1.05 5.09
N TRP A 51 6.28 1.07 6.38
CA TRP A 51 7.38 0.25 6.88
C TRP A 51 7.11 -1.24 6.76
N VAL A 52 5.89 -1.69 7.09
CA VAL A 52 5.48 -3.10 6.91
C VAL A 52 5.59 -3.52 5.45
N SER A 53 5.12 -2.69 4.52
CA SER A 53 5.21 -2.96 3.08
C SER A 53 6.67 -2.98 2.60
N TYR A 54 7.48 -2.00 3.00
CA TYR A 54 8.90 -1.92 2.64
C TYR A 54 9.68 -3.13 3.13
N PHE A 55 9.54 -3.51 4.41
CA PHE A 55 10.22 -4.67 4.97
C PHE A 55 9.68 -5.99 4.43
N GLY A 56 8.37 -6.09 4.18
CA GLY A 56 7.76 -7.27 3.56
C GLY A 56 8.26 -7.50 2.14
N HIS A 57 8.34 -6.45 1.32
CA HIS A 57 8.93 -6.56 -0.01
C HIS A 57 10.43 -6.85 0.04
N ARG A 58 11.18 -6.19 0.94
CA ARG A 58 12.62 -6.38 1.10
C ARG A 58 13.00 -7.80 1.54
N HIS A 59 12.30 -8.38 2.50
CA HIS A 59 12.67 -9.69 3.08
C HIS A 59 11.97 -10.88 2.43
N TRP A 60 10.81 -10.70 1.79
CA TRP A 60 10.03 -11.83 1.29
C TRP A 60 9.78 -11.80 -0.22
N THR A 61 9.59 -10.62 -0.82
CA THR A 61 9.37 -10.53 -2.27
C THR A 61 10.69 -10.55 -3.05
N PHE A 62 11.76 -9.97 -2.50
CA PHE A 62 13.06 -9.84 -3.18
C PHE A 62 14.20 -10.69 -2.62
N SER A 63 13.97 -11.55 -1.61
CA SER A 63 15.04 -12.45 -1.10
C SER A 63 15.58 -13.43 -2.16
N ASP A 64 14.78 -13.78 -3.17
CA ASP A 64 15.22 -14.65 -4.27
C ASP A 64 16.14 -13.92 -5.29
N ALA A 65 16.28 -12.59 -5.22
CA ALA A 65 17.13 -11.80 -6.12
C ALA A 65 18.60 -11.70 -5.64
N VAL A 66 18.91 -12.18 -4.43
CA VAL A 66 20.29 -12.19 -3.89
C VAL A 66 21.15 -13.27 -4.56
N ALA A 67 20.54 -14.28 -5.19
CA ALA A 67 21.24 -15.39 -5.82
C ALA A 67 21.76 -15.11 -7.25
N THR A 68 21.35 -14.00 -7.88
CA THR A 68 21.82 -13.61 -9.22
C THR A 68 22.40 -12.21 -9.19
N HIS A 69 23.73 -12.13 -9.31
CA HIS A 69 24.53 -10.92 -9.47
C HIS A 69 23.94 -9.92 -10.48
N VAL A 70 23.13 -8.96 -10.01
CA VAL A 70 22.89 -7.70 -10.73
C VAL A 70 23.10 -6.55 -9.74
N GLN A 71 24.35 -6.10 -9.67
CA GLN A 71 24.88 -5.00 -8.86
C GLN A 71 24.32 -3.60 -9.20
N GLY A 72 23.04 -3.44 -9.57
CA GLY A 72 22.57 -2.11 -10.03
C GLY A 72 21.08 -1.82 -10.00
N ALA A 73 20.21 -2.74 -9.56
CA ALA A 73 18.77 -2.60 -9.72
C ALA A 73 17.99 -2.56 -8.40
N HIS A 74 18.52 -1.90 -7.35
CA HIS A 74 17.62 -1.47 -6.29
C HIS A 74 16.60 -0.49 -6.91
N PRO A 75 15.29 -0.73 -6.83
CA PRO A 75 14.34 0.35 -7.05
C PRO A 75 14.71 1.42 -6.02
N SER A 76 15.24 2.55 -6.50
CA SER A 76 15.74 3.64 -5.67
C SER A 76 14.71 3.89 -4.57
N PHE A 77 15.09 3.75 -3.30
CA PHE A 77 14.21 3.91 -2.15
C PHE A 77 13.37 5.19 -2.28
N LEU A 78 13.98 6.25 -2.82
CA LEU A 78 13.32 7.51 -3.17
C LEU A 78 12.16 7.36 -4.14
N ARG A 79 12.28 6.54 -5.20
CA ARG A 79 11.17 6.28 -6.14
C ARG A 79 10.02 5.55 -5.46
N PHE A 80 10.31 4.56 -4.61
CA PHE A 80 9.29 3.85 -3.85
C PHE A 80 8.58 4.79 -2.86
N LEU A 81 9.35 5.59 -2.14
CA LEU A 81 8.85 6.60 -1.22
C LEU A 81 7.97 7.63 -1.94
N LEU A 82 8.41 8.17 -3.09
CA LEU A 82 7.63 9.13 -3.86
C LEU A 82 6.28 8.55 -4.31
N VAL A 83 6.26 7.32 -4.82
CA VAL A 83 5.01 6.65 -5.22
C VAL A 83 4.10 6.43 -4.01
N ALA A 84 4.67 5.98 -2.89
CA ALA A 84 3.90 5.77 -1.66
C ALA A 84 3.32 7.07 -1.11
N VAL A 85 4.09 8.16 -1.09
CA VAL A 85 3.65 9.49 -0.65
C VAL A 85 2.55 10.04 -1.56
N LEU A 86 2.69 9.92 -2.89
CA LEU A 86 1.65 10.33 -3.82
C LEU A 86 0.35 9.53 -3.62
N GLY A 87 0.47 8.20 -3.46
CA GLY A 87 -0.67 7.34 -3.13
C GLY A 87 -1.31 7.71 -1.80
N PHE A 88 -0.50 8.07 -0.80
CA PHE A 88 -0.98 8.56 0.48
C PHE A 88 -1.71 9.90 0.37
N CYS A 89 -1.18 10.87 -0.38
CA CYS A 89 -1.88 12.15 -0.59
C CYS A 89 -3.25 11.95 -1.23
N MET A 90 -3.37 11.02 -2.19
CA MET A 90 -4.67 10.67 -2.77
C MET A 90 -5.60 9.98 -1.76
N ASN A 91 -5.07 9.07 -0.95
CA ASN A 91 -5.82 8.39 0.12
C ASN A 91 -6.34 9.40 1.16
N GLU A 92 -5.47 10.28 1.65
CA GLU A 92 -5.77 11.32 2.64
C GLU A 92 -6.82 12.29 2.12
N LEU A 93 -6.69 12.74 0.87
CA LEU A 93 -7.67 13.62 0.24
C LEU A 93 -9.04 12.95 0.12
N LEU A 94 -9.08 11.69 -0.34
CA LEU A 94 -10.33 10.95 -0.48
C LEU A 94 -10.99 10.71 0.88
N PHE A 95 -10.19 10.39 1.90
CA PHE A 95 -10.67 10.20 3.27
C PHE A 95 -11.22 11.48 3.87
N TYR A 96 -10.53 12.61 3.69
CA TYR A 96 -11.02 13.93 4.08
C TYR A 96 -12.36 14.27 3.42
N LEU A 97 -12.49 14.05 2.12
CA LEU A 97 -13.73 14.30 1.38
C LEU A 97 -14.88 13.42 1.89
N LEU A 98 -14.64 12.13 2.11
CA LEU A 98 -15.68 11.24 2.64
C LEU A 98 -16.11 11.64 4.05
N LEU A 99 -15.16 11.95 4.93
CA LEU A 99 -15.47 12.41 6.29
C LEU A 99 -16.28 13.70 6.28
N ARG A 100 -15.94 14.65 5.40
CA ARG A 100 -16.58 15.96 5.37
C ARG A 100 -17.96 15.96 4.73
N TYR A 101 -18.17 15.16 3.69
CA TYR A 101 -19.37 15.23 2.85
C TYR A 101 -20.32 14.03 3.00
N ALA A 102 -19.85 12.84 3.37
CA ALA A 102 -20.72 11.67 3.45
C ALA A 102 -21.49 11.57 4.79
N GLY A 103 -21.02 12.24 5.84
CA GLY A 103 -21.60 12.14 7.19
C GLY A 103 -21.47 10.75 7.82
N TRP A 104 -20.60 9.90 7.26
CA TRP A 104 -20.38 8.54 7.72
C TRP A 104 -19.44 8.51 8.93
N PRO A 105 -19.54 7.47 9.77
CA PRO A 105 -18.53 7.24 10.79
C PRO A 105 -17.18 6.93 10.15
N TYR A 106 -16.10 7.38 10.80
CA TYR A 106 -14.76 7.40 10.22
C TYR A 106 -14.25 6.01 9.81
N TYR A 107 -14.60 4.94 10.54
CA TYR A 107 -14.16 3.58 10.23
C TYR A 107 -14.76 3.07 8.91
N LEU A 108 -16.01 3.43 8.60
CA LEU A 108 -16.63 3.09 7.31
C LEU A 108 -16.00 3.89 6.17
N ALA A 109 -15.78 5.18 6.38
CA ALA A 109 -15.08 6.02 5.41
C ALA A 109 -13.67 5.47 5.13
N LEU A 110 -12.94 5.08 6.17
CA LEU A 110 -11.60 4.50 6.07
C LEU A 110 -11.63 3.17 5.31
N ALA A 111 -12.56 2.27 5.64
CA ALA A 111 -12.69 0.98 4.97
C ALA A 111 -12.92 1.15 3.46
N VAL A 112 -13.82 2.06 3.07
CA VAL A 112 -14.09 2.36 1.66
C VAL A 112 -12.86 2.92 0.98
N VAL A 113 -12.18 3.89 1.59
CA VAL A 113 -10.96 4.49 1.02
C VAL A 113 -9.86 3.45 0.83
N VAL A 114 -9.57 2.64 1.85
CA VAL A 114 -8.54 1.59 1.78
C VAL A 114 -8.88 0.58 0.69
N PHE A 115 -10.15 0.16 0.59
CA PHE A 115 -10.61 -0.75 -0.46
C PHE A 115 -10.48 -0.14 -1.86
N THR A 116 -10.93 1.10 -2.05
CA THR A 116 -10.81 1.82 -3.33
C THR A 116 -9.35 1.96 -3.76
N VAL A 117 -8.46 2.36 -2.85
CA VAL A 117 -7.03 2.49 -3.13
C VAL A 117 -6.40 1.14 -3.46
N ALA A 118 -6.77 0.07 -2.76
CA ALA A 118 -6.29 -1.28 -3.08
C ALA A 118 -6.73 -1.75 -4.48
N VAL A 119 -8.01 -1.55 -4.83
CA VAL A 119 -8.54 -1.89 -6.15
C VAL A 119 -7.86 -1.09 -7.25
N LEU A 120 -7.70 0.23 -7.09
CA LEU A 120 -7.01 1.08 -8.06
C LEU A 120 -5.55 0.67 -8.23
N THR A 121 -4.85 0.38 -7.13
CA THR A 121 -3.46 -0.08 -7.17
C THR A 121 -3.35 -1.41 -7.91
N TYR A 122 -4.27 -2.34 -7.67
CA TYR A 122 -4.32 -3.62 -8.39
C TYR A 122 -4.60 -3.43 -9.89
N VAL A 123 -5.60 -2.62 -10.25
CA VAL A 123 -5.95 -2.34 -11.66
C VAL A 123 -4.78 -1.68 -12.38
N LEU A 124 -4.14 -0.67 -11.77
CA LEU A 124 -2.96 -0.01 -12.35
C LEU A 124 -1.79 -0.98 -12.50
N SER A 125 -1.51 -1.78 -11.47
CA SER A 125 -0.45 -2.79 -11.51
C SER A 125 -0.72 -3.81 -12.62
N ARG A 126 -1.97 -4.25 -12.77
CA ARG A 126 -2.41 -5.17 -13.82
C ARG A 126 -2.25 -4.52 -15.21
N LEU A 127 -2.78 -3.33 -15.43
CA LEU A 127 -2.71 -2.63 -16.72
C LEU A 127 -1.26 -2.33 -17.13
N TRP A 128 -0.39 -2.05 -16.18
CA TRP A 128 1.02 -1.75 -16.47
C TRP A 128 1.84 -3.02 -16.71
N ALA A 129 1.63 -4.08 -15.91
CA ALA A 129 2.32 -5.36 -16.09
C ALA A 129 1.97 -6.03 -17.42
N PHE A 130 0.72 -5.93 -17.88
CA PHE A 130 0.28 -6.53 -19.14
C PHE A 130 0.63 -5.70 -20.39
N ARG A 131 1.00 -4.42 -20.25
CA ARG A 131 1.48 -3.59 -21.39
C ARG A 131 2.92 -3.88 -21.80
N ARG A 132 3.73 -4.57 -20.98
CA ARG A 132 5.12 -4.93 -21.31
C ARG A 132 5.29 -6.27 -22.03
N ALA A 133 4.20 -6.98 -22.33
CA ALA A 133 4.24 -8.27 -23.03
C ALA A 133 4.06 -8.17 -24.56
N ALA A 134 4.09 -6.95 -25.13
CA ALA A 134 3.96 -6.72 -26.57
C ALA A 134 5.17 -5.94 -27.10
N HIS A 135 6.31 -6.62 -27.23
CA HIS A 135 7.35 -6.32 -28.20
C HIS A 135 8.10 -7.61 -28.53
#